data_AF-A0A7X8HMA8-F1
#
_entry.id   AF-A0A7X8HMA8-F1
#
_cell.length_a   1.000
_cell.length_b   1.000
_cell.length_c   1.000
_cell.angle_alpha   90.00
_cell.angle_beta   90.00
_cell.angle_gamma   90.00
#
_symmetry.space_group_name_H-M   'P 1'
#
loop_
_entity.id
_entity.type
_entity.pdbx_description
1 polymer ?
#
loop_
_entity_poly.entity_id
_entity_poly.type
_entity_poly.pdbx_seq_one_letter_code
_entity_poly.pdbx_strand_id
1 'polypeptide(L)'
;MTLKNRTLPTDLLNQMLELRQDVYEDGMSLYKRWKKRIDKEDFHGSAQNLAFYIALRRRDIRDLQDELSTWGLSSLGRLESRTMSTIDAVISTLSRIIGQDIEKYDYPESSSFQFGRYILQERAEELFGEILPERNTAIMVTVAKPEAGDYQAIKELIESGMNVIRINCAHDGPEVWQKIIDNVRKAEAETGKTCKVSMDIAGPKARVNWVLSARRRDRVTVGTSYFLCKKMETSVEAENELKVGCSLPQILDNLKVGSRVLYDDGVIEGKVESVAEDGVVVRVTKTHRPRGVRLRVDKGLNFPGTKLRLPVITEKDEQDLDFAVKHADIISFSFIKN
;
A
#
# COMPACT_ATOMS: atom_id res chain seq x y z
N MET A 1 9.47 30.51 -26.66
CA MET A 1 8.47 30.03 -25.68
C MET A 1 7.30 30.98 -25.73
N THR A 2 6.22 30.62 -26.40
CA THR A 2 4.98 31.39 -26.40
C THR A 2 4.43 31.31 -24.98
N LEU A 3 4.30 32.45 -24.28
CA LEU A 3 3.58 32.52 -23.02
C LEU A 3 2.17 32.00 -23.30
N LYS A 4 1.83 30.82 -22.77
CA LYS A 4 0.44 30.36 -22.76
C LYS A 4 -0.33 31.47 -22.03
N ASN A 5 -1.27 32.12 -22.71
CA ASN A 5 -2.16 33.06 -22.03
C ASN A 5 -2.87 32.29 -20.92
N ARG A 6 -2.93 32.88 -19.72
CA ARG A 6 -3.61 32.28 -18.56
C ARG A 6 -5.04 31.92 -18.95
N THR A 7 -5.51 30.77 -18.47
CA THR A 7 -6.91 30.41 -18.62
C THR A 7 -7.77 31.47 -17.92
N LEU A 8 -8.84 31.94 -18.57
CA LEU A 8 -9.70 32.97 -18.01
C LEU A 8 -10.42 32.43 -16.76
N PRO A 9 -10.71 33.27 -15.74
CA PRO A 9 -11.41 32.83 -14.54
C PRO A 9 -12.78 32.20 -14.83
N THR A 10 -13.46 32.65 -15.89
CA THR A 10 -14.73 32.05 -16.35
C THR A 10 -14.57 30.60 -16.80
N ASP A 11 -13.51 30.30 -17.56
CA ASP A 11 -13.23 28.94 -18.03
C ASP A 11 -12.81 28.04 -16.86
N LEU A 12 -12.03 28.57 -15.91
CA LEU A 12 -11.67 27.86 -14.69
C LEU A 12 -12.89 27.57 -13.81
N LEU A 13 -13.83 28.51 -13.71
CA LEU A 13 -15.08 28.30 -12.98
C LEU A 13 -15.89 27.16 -13.59
N ASN A 14 -16.02 27.13 -14.92
CA ASN A 14 -16.72 26.06 -15.62
C ASN A 14 -16.06 24.69 -15.38
N GLN A 15 -14.73 24.61 -15.50
CA GLN A 15 -13.98 23.39 -15.19
C GLN A 15 -14.14 22.96 -13.74
N MET A 16 -14.15 23.90 -12.79
CA MET A 16 -14.35 23.61 -11.37
C MET A 16 -15.77 23.13 -11.07
N LEU A 17 -16.80 23.70 -11.72
CA LEU A 17 -18.18 23.27 -11.60
C LEU A 17 -18.40 21.85 -12.15
N GLU A 18 -17.81 21.56 -13.31
CA GLU A 18 -17.81 20.22 -13.90
C GLU A 18 -17.10 19.23 -12.96
N LEU A 19 -15.88 19.54 -12.54
CA LEU A 19 -15.11 18.72 -11.59
C LEU A 19 -15.89 18.45 -10.30
N ARG A 20 -16.54 19.47 -9.74
CA ARG A 20 -17.33 19.34 -8.51
C ARG A 20 -18.48 18.36 -8.70
N GLN A 21 -19.24 18.50 -9.79
CA GLN A 21 -20.38 17.64 -10.08
C GLN A 21 -19.92 16.18 -10.21
N ASP A 22 -18.89 15.97 -11.00
CA ASP A 22 -18.21 14.70 -11.22
C ASP A 22 -17.76 14.02 -9.92
N VAL A 23 -17.03 14.77 -9.07
CA VAL A 23 -16.54 14.28 -7.78
C VAL A 23 -17.70 13.95 -6.84
N TYR A 24 -18.75 14.75 -6.85
CA TYR A 24 -19.94 14.52 -6.03
C TYR A 24 -20.66 13.24 -6.45
N GLU A 25 -20.95 13.07 -7.74
CA GLU A 25 -21.66 11.90 -8.26
C GLU A 25 -20.89 10.60 -8.00
N ASP A 26 -19.61 10.56 -8.37
CA ASP A 26 -18.74 9.40 -8.15
C ASP A 26 -18.53 9.12 -6.66
N GLY A 27 -18.29 10.16 -5.88
CA GLY A 27 -18.06 10.05 -4.44
C GLY A 27 -19.31 9.57 -3.70
N MET A 28 -20.50 10.08 -4.05
CA MET A 28 -21.75 9.58 -3.47
C MET A 28 -22.04 8.14 -3.91
N SER A 29 -21.73 7.78 -5.15
CA SER A 29 -21.83 6.39 -5.62
C SER A 29 -20.90 5.45 -4.85
N LEU A 30 -19.65 5.85 -4.62
CA LEU A 30 -18.69 5.14 -3.77
C LEU A 30 -19.19 5.01 -2.33
N TYR A 31 -19.56 6.14 -1.71
CA TYR A 31 -20.05 6.18 -0.34
C TYR A 31 -21.29 5.31 -0.15
N LYS A 32 -22.26 5.34 -1.08
CA LYS A 32 -23.47 4.50 -1.01
C LYS A 32 -23.16 3.01 -0.99
N ARG A 33 -22.09 2.56 -1.66
CA ARG A 33 -21.62 1.17 -1.62
C ARG A 33 -20.98 0.82 -0.27
N TRP A 34 -20.29 1.76 0.35
CA TRP A 34 -19.63 1.56 1.64
C TRP A 34 -20.56 1.71 2.84
N LYS A 35 -21.58 2.58 2.73
CA LYS A 35 -22.44 3.01 3.84
C LYS A 35 -23.02 1.84 4.65
N LYS A 36 -23.42 0.75 3.97
CA LYS A 36 -24.00 -0.43 4.63
C LYS A 36 -23.00 -1.31 5.39
N ARG A 37 -21.69 -1.06 5.24
CA ARG A 37 -20.59 -1.81 5.84
C ARG A 37 -19.83 -0.99 6.89
N ILE A 38 -20.32 0.20 7.22
CA ILE A 38 -19.73 1.08 8.23
C ILE A 38 -20.60 0.94 9.47
N ASP A 39 -20.06 0.29 10.50
CA ASP A 39 -20.79 0.04 11.74
C ASP A 39 -20.70 1.23 12.71
N LYS A 40 -19.61 1.99 12.65
CA LYS A 40 -19.36 3.16 13.50
C LYS A 40 -20.03 4.41 12.90
N GLU A 41 -21.02 4.96 13.59
CA GLU A 41 -21.80 6.11 13.10
C GLU A 41 -20.92 7.35 12.83
N ASP A 42 -19.95 7.61 13.71
CA ASP A 42 -19.00 8.72 13.60
C ASP A 42 -18.03 8.59 12.40
N PHE A 43 -17.95 7.42 11.76
CA PHE A 43 -17.12 7.21 10.57
C PHE A 43 -17.81 7.64 9.28
N HIS A 44 -19.13 7.87 9.28
CA HIS A 44 -19.87 8.21 8.07
C HIS A 44 -19.36 9.47 7.39
N GLY A 45 -19.05 10.53 8.14
CA GLY A 45 -18.49 11.77 7.61
C GLY A 45 -17.10 11.56 6.99
N SER A 46 -16.21 10.87 7.69
CA SER A 46 -14.86 10.55 7.19
C SER A 46 -14.90 9.67 5.95
N ALA A 47 -15.77 8.65 5.93
CA ALA A 47 -15.93 7.75 4.80
C ALA A 47 -16.51 8.48 3.57
N GLN A 48 -17.46 9.39 3.77
CA GLN A 48 -18.00 10.21 2.69
C GLN A 48 -16.91 11.14 2.12
N ASN A 49 -16.15 11.82 2.98
CA ASN A 49 -15.03 12.64 2.52
C ASN A 49 -13.95 11.82 1.79
N LEU A 50 -13.61 10.63 2.28
CA LEU A 50 -12.70 9.70 1.60
C LEU A 50 -13.24 9.29 0.22
N ALA A 51 -14.55 9.09 0.09
CA ALA A 51 -15.19 8.77 -1.18
C ALA A 51 -15.02 9.90 -2.20
N PHE A 52 -15.25 11.16 -1.77
CA PHE A 52 -14.99 12.34 -2.59
C PHE A 52 -13.51 12.48 -2.94
N TYR A 53 -12.61 12.26 -1.98
CA TYR A 53 -11.17 12.31 -2.21
C TYR A 53 -10.74 11.29 -3.26
N ILE A 54 -11.20 10.05 -3.17
CA ILE A 54 -10.92 8.99 -4.15
C ILE A 54 -11.51 9.33 -5.52
N ALA A 55 -12.73 9.86 -5.57
CA ALA A 55 -13.34 10.33 -6.81
C ALA A 55 -12.49 11.41 -7.49
N LEU A 56 -11.99 12.39 -6.73
CA LEU A 56 -11.08 13.41 -7.25
C LEU A 56 -9.76 12.80 -7.75
N ARG A 57 -9.13 11.91 -6.97
CA ARG A 57 -7.82 11.31 -7.29
C ARG A 57 -7.84 10.36 -8.50
N ARG A 58 -9.01 9.99 -9.00
CA ARG A 58 -9.18 9.23 -10.25
C ARG A 58 -9.09 10.09 -11.51
N ARG A 59 -9.02 11.41 -11.36
CA ARG A 59 -8.97 12.37 -12.45
C ARG A 59 -7.58 12.97 -12.54
N ASP A 60 -7.13 13.22 -13.77
CA ASP A 60 -5.93 13.99 -14.02
C ASP A 60 -6.28 15.48 -14.02
N ILE A 61 -6.02 16.14 -12.89
CA ILE A 61 -6.32 17.56 -12.69
C ILE A 61 -5.06 18.44 -12.75
N ARG A 62 -3.89 17.91 -13.16
CA ARG A 62 -2.62 18.64 -13.05
C ARG A 62 -2.63 20.00 -13.74
N ASP A 63 -3.14 20.05 -14.98
CA ASP A 63 -3.25 21.30 -15.72
C ASP A 63 -4.16 22.31 -14.99
N LEU A 64 -5.29 21.85 -14.43
CA LEU A 64 -6.19 22.69 -13.65
C LEU A 64 -5.51 23.20 -12.36
N GLN A 65 -4.73 22.36 -11.67
CA GLN A 65 -3.99 22.76 -10.47
C GLN A 65 -2.95 23.86 -10.76
N ASP A 66 -2.24 23.72 -11.88
CA ASP A 66 -1.25 24.71 -12.33
C ASP A 66 -1.95 26.03 -12.66
N GLU A 67 -3.04 26.00 -13.43
CA GLU A 67 -3.78 27.19 -13.82
C GLU A 67 -4.43 27.91 -12.62
N LEU A 68 -5.06 27.18 -11.68
CA LEU A 68 -5.59 27.76 -10.43
C LEU A 68 -4.49 28.48 -9.63
N SER A 69 -3.30 27.89 -9.57
CA SER A 69 -2.16 28.48 -8.86
C SER A 69 -1.71 29.80 -9.49
N THR A 70 -1.84 29.96 -10.81
CA THR A 70 -1.50 31.24 -11.48
C THR A 70 -2.42 32.40 -11.08
N TRP A 71 -3.61 32.08 -10.56
CA TRP A 71 -4.57 33.04 -10.00
C TRP A 71 -4.47 33.19 -8.48
N GLY A 72 -3.50 32.55 -7.83
CA GLY A 72 -3.34 32.58 -6.37
C GLY A 72 -4.38 31.75 -5.61
N LEU A 73 -5.11 30.88 -6.31
CA LEU A 73 -6.12 30.01 -5.72
C LEU A 73 -5.50 28.72 -5.17
N SER A 74 -6.27 27.97 -4.38
CA SER A 74 -5.85 26.65 -3.93
C SER A 74 -5.57 25.74 -5.12
N SER A 75 -4.40 25.11 -5.14
CA SER A 75 -4.05 24.08 -6.13
C SER A 75 -4.75 22.74 -5.90
N LEU A 76 -5.70 22.65 -4.95
CA LEU A 76 -6.38 21.41 -4.56
C LEU A 76 -5.43 20.31 -4.07
N GLY A 77 -4.18 20.63 -3.74
CA GLY A 77 -3.16 19.65 -3.31
C GLY A 77 -3.24 19.24 -1.83
N ARG A 78 -3.99 19.96 -1.00
CA ARG A 78 -4.10 19.75 0.46
C ARG A 78 -5.56 19.79 0.96
N LEU A 79 -6.38 18.92 0.38
CA LEU A 79 -7.83 18.85 0.61
C LEU A 79 -8.30 17.52 1.19
N GLU A 80 -7.38 16.61 1.51
CA GLU A 80 -7.65 15.23 1.95
C GLU A 80 -8.65 15.12 3.10
N SER A 81 -8.70 16.12 4.00
CA SER A 81 -9.63 16.19 5.14
C SER A 81 -10.96 16.89 4.84
N ARG A 82 -11.11 17.52 3.67
CA ARG A 82 -12.20 18.48 3.35
C ARG A 82 -12.35 18.69 1.85
N THR A 83 -12.56 17.60 1.11
CA THR A 83 -12.48 17.60 -0.36
C THR A 83 -13.51 18.54 -0.98
N MET A 84 -14.79 18.33 -0.69
CA MET A 84 -15.87 19.13 -1.27
C MET A 84 -15.82 20.58 -0.80
N SER A 85 -15.57 20.84 0.49
CA SER A 85 -15.45 22.22 1.00
C SER A 85 -14.32 22.99 0.31
N THR A 86 -13.19 22.35 -0.01
CA THR A 86 -12.11 23.03 -0.73
C THR A 86 -12.51 23.36 -2.17
N ILE A 87 -13.19 22.44 -2.86
CA ILE A 87 -13.71 22.66 -4.22
C ILE A 87 -14.73 23.81 -4.21
N ASP A 88 -15.67 23.77 -3.26
CA ASP A 88 -16.73 24.78 -3.09
C ASP A 88 -16.12 26.16 -2.83
N ALA A 89 -15.12 26.26 -1.94
CA ALA A 89 -14.44 27.52 -1.68
C ALA A 89 -13.75 28.11 -2.93
N VAL A 90 -13.11 27.28 -3.77
CA VAL A 90 -12.49 27.75 -5.01
C VAL A 90 -13.54 28.23 -6.01
N ILE A 91 -14.67 27.53 -6.13
CA ILE A 91 -15.82 27.96 -6.94
C ILE A 91 -16.34 29.31 -6.44
N SER A 92 -16.58 29.45 -5.14
CA SER A 92 -17.03 30.70 -4.50
C SER A 92 -16.09 31.88 -4.78
N THR A 93 -14.78 31.64 -4.77
CA THR A 93 -13.78 32.67 -5.10
C THR A 93 -13.80 33.03 -6.59
N LEU A 94 -13.81 32.04 -7.49
CA LEU A 94 -13.85 32.27 -8.93
C LEU A 94 -15.12 33.02 -9.35
N SER A 95 -16.28 32.62 -8.83
CA SER A 95 -17.57 33.31 -8.99
C SER A 95 -17.49 34.80 -8.65
N ARG A 96 -16.86 35.13 -7.52
CA ARG A 96 -16.67 36.53 -7.09
C ARG A 96 -15.67 37.29 -7.97
N ILE A 97 -14.60 36.64 -8.44
CA ILE A 97 -13.64 37.23 -9.38
C ILE A 97 -14.33 37.66 -10.68
N ILE A 98 -15.29 36.87 -11.17
CA ILE A 98 -16.02 37.18 -12.40
C ILE A 98 -17.27 38.05 -12.19
N GLY A 99 -17.59 38.42 -10.95
CA GLY A 99 -18.78 39.20 -10.61
C GLY A 99 -20.11 38.45 -10.83
N GLN A 100 -20.09 37.11 -10.82
CA GLN A 100 -21.29 36.28 -10.87
C GLN A 100 -21.45 35.57 -9.54
N ASP A 101 -22.40 36.00 -8.71
CA ASP A 101 -22.69 35.29 -7.48
C ASP A 101 -23.51 34.03 -7.80
N ILE A 102 -22.96 32.86 -7.46
CA ILE A 102 -23.66 31.59 -7.61
C ILE A 102 -24.12 31.18 -6.22
N GLU A 103 -25.36 31.56 -5.86
CA GLU A 103 -25.95 31.31 -4.53
C GLU A 103 -25.83 29.85 -4.07
N LYS A 104 -25.78 28.89 -5.01
CA LYS A 104 -25.65 27.46 -4.72
C LYS A 104 -24.32 27.09 -4.04
N TYR A 105 -23.25 27.88 -4.22
CA TYR A 105 -21.90 27.58 -3.74
C TYR A 105 -21.32 28.78 -3.00
N ASP A 106 -21.90 29.11 -1.84
CA ASP A 106 -21.31 30.09 -0.94
C ASP A 106 -20.05 29.54 -0.25
N TYR A 107 -19.24 30.44 0.33
CA TYR A 107 -18.04 30.05 1.06
C TYR A 107 -18.40 29.05 2.16
N PRO A 108 -17.69 27.91 2.25
CA PRO A 108 -17.93 26.97 3.32
C PRO A 108 -17.61 27.61 4.66
N GLU A 109 -18.35 27.22 5.69
CA GLU A 109 -18.06 27.65 7.06
C GLU A 109 -16.62 27.29 7.46
N SER A 110 -16.00 28.17 8.25
CA SER A 110 -14.67 27.95 8.83
C SER A 110 -14.60 26.66 9.66
N SER A 111 -15.70 26.29 10.32
CA SER A 111 -15.88 25.03 11.03
C SER A 111 -15.58 23.81 10.14
N SER A 112 -16.06 23.81 8.89
CA SER A 112 -15.86 22.72 7.92
C SER A 112 -14.39 22.55 7.51
N PHE A 113 -13.60 23.63 7.58
CA PHE A 113 -12.17 23.59 7.31
C PHE A 113 -11.33 23.06 8.47
N GLN A 114 -11.78 23.29 9.71
CA GLN A 114 -11.07 22.90 10.92
C GLN A 114 -11.44 21.48 11.37
N PHE A 115 -12.72 21.12 11.27
CA PHE A 115 -13.26 19.86 11.76
C PHE A 115 -12.56 18.64 11.15
N GLY A 116 -12.33 18.64 9.83
CA GLY A 116 -11.64 17.53 9.16
C GLY A 116 -10.21 17.33 9.64
N ARG A 117 -9.49 18.39 10.02
CA ARG A 117 -8.13 18.28 10.59
C ARG A 117 -8.16 17.75 12.02
N TYR A 118 -9.12 18.21 12.80
CA TYR A 118 -9.33 17.72 14.17
C TYR A 118 -9.62 16.22 14.17
N ILE A 119 -10.57 15.76 13.36
CA ILE A 119 -10.89 14.33 13.23
C ILE A 119 -9.67 13.56 12.73
N LEU A 120 -8.92 14.06 11.75
CA LEU A 120 -7.72 13.37 11.28
C LEU A 120 -6.67 13.19 12.38
N GLN A 121 -6.45 14.21 13.20
CA GLN A 121 -5.52 14.16 14.33
C GLN A 121 -6.00 13.17 15.40
N GLU A 122 -7.26 13.28 15.82
CA GLU A 122 -7.88 12.38 16.80
C GLU A 122 -7.78 10.91 16.36
N ARG A 123 -8.08 10.62 15.10
CA ARG A 123 -7.97 9.25 14.56
C ARG A 123 -6.53 8.77 14.40
N ALA A 124 -5.60 9.67 14.09
CA ALA A 124 -4.18 9.33 14.05
C ALA A 124 -3.67 8.93 15.45
N GLU A 125 -4.10 9.63 16.50
CA GLU A 125 -3.78 9.31 17.88
C GLU A 125 -4.47 8.03 18.36
N GLU A 126 -5.74 7.81 18.01
CA GLU A 126 -6.45 6.55 18.30
C GLU A 126 -5.72 5.34 17.68
N LEU A 127 -5.29 5.48 16.41
CA LEU A 127 -4.66 4.42 15.64
C LEU A 127 -3.21 4.18 16.08
N PHE A 128 -2.39 5.23 16.15
CA PHE A 128 -0.95 5.11 16.36
C PHE A 128 -0.51 5.31 17.82
N GLY A 129 -1.41 5.73 18.71
CA GLY A 129 -1.09 6.11 20.08
C GLY A 129 -0.70 7.58 20.22
N GLU A 130 -0.50 8.02 21.46
CA GLU A 130 -0.19 9.41 21.78
C GLU A 130 1.09 9.89 21.07
N ILE A 131 0.99 11.01 20.37
CA ILE A 131 2.12 11.66 19.71
C ILE A 131 2.60 12.79 20.62
N LEU A 132 3.86 12.73 21.06
CA LEU A 132 4.45 13.74 21.95
C LEU A 132 4.37 15.14 21.31
N PRO A 133 4.09 16.22 22.07
CA PRO A 133 3.94 17.58 21.54
C PRO A 133 5.12 18.09 20.71
N GLU A 134 6.31 17.53 20.92
CA GLU A 134 7.56 17.91 20.25
C GLU A 134 7.68 17.35 18.82
N ARG A 135 6.79 16.44 18.40
CA ARG A 135 6.77 15.86 17.05
C ARG A 135 5.35 15.62 16.56
N ASN A 136 5.15 15.71 15.24
CA ASN A 136 3.85 15.43 14.60
C ASN A 136 3.81 14.06 13.89
N THR A 137 4.85 13.25 14.03
CA THR A 137 5.02 12.00 13.27
C THR A 137 5.16 10.82 14.23
N ALA A 138 4.30 9.82 14.10
CA ALA A 138 4.43 8.55 14.83
C ALA A 138 5.58 7.69 14.28
N ILE A 139 6.28 6.96 15.15
CA ILE A 139 7.40 6.09 14.81
C ILE A 139 6.96 4.64 14.96
N MET A 140 7.07 3.89 13.87
CA MET A 140 6.83 2.44 13.83
C MET A 140 8.15 1.70 13.66
N VAL A 141 8.43 0.72 14.52
CA VAL A 141 9.65 -0.09 14.47
C VAL A 141 9.30 -1.54 14.22
N THR A 142 9.95 -2.18 13.24
CA THR A 142 9.81 -3.62 13.03
C THR A 142 10.80 -4.37 13.91
N VAL A 143 10.31 -5.32 14.70
CA VAL A 143 11.13 -6.18 15.54
C VAL A 143 11.29 -7.55 14.89
N ALA A 144 12.51 -8.09 14.90
CA ALA A 144 12.81 -9.41 14.37
C ALA A 144 13.01 -10.43 15.52
N LYS A 145 13.11 -11.72 15.15
CA LYS A 145 13.26 -12.82 16.10
C LYS A 145 14.39 -12.64 17.14
N PRO A 146 15.61 -12.18 16.79
CA PRO A 146 16.69 -12.06 17.77
C PRO A 146 16.35 -11.10 18.91
N GLU A 147 15.63 -10.02 18.61
CA GLU A 147 15.23 -8.98 19.55
C GLU A 147 13.92 -9.31 20.27
N ALA A 148 13.18 -10.34 19.83
CA ALA A 148 11.89 -10.71 20.43
C ALA A 148 11.99 -11.07 21.93
N GLY A 149 13.13 -11.62 22.35
CA GLY A 149 13.41 -11.93 23.76
C GLY A 149 14.11 -10.81 24.53
N ASP A 150 14.50 -9.72 23.87
CA ASP A 150 15.24 -8.63 24.49
C ASP A 150 14.28 -7.56 25.01
N TYR A 151 13.82 -7.77 26.25
CA TYR A 151 12.98 -6.82 26.96
C TYR A 151 13.62 -5.43 27.06
N GLN A 152 14.94 -5.36 27.28
CA GLN A 152 15.63 -4.10 27.51
C GLN A 152 15.66 -3.26 26.22
N ALA A 153 15.91 -3.89 25.07
CA ALA A 153 15.84 -3.21 23.77
C ALA A 153 14.43 -2.67 23.49
N ILE A 154 13.38 -3.47 23.75
CA ILE A 154 11.99 -3.01 23.54
C ILE A 154 11.64 -1.83 24.46
N LYS A 155 12.04 -1.89 25.73
CA LYS A 155 11.83 -0.80 26.69
C LYS A 155 12.52 0.49 26.22
N GLU A 156 13.80 0.41 25.83
CA GLU A 156 14.57 1.56 25.35
C GLU A 156 13.94 2.21 24.09
N LEU A 157 13.39 1.40 23.17
CA LEU A 157 12.67 1.91 22.00
C LEU A 157 11.41 2.69 22.40
N ILE A 158 10.62 2.18 23.36
CA ILE A 158 9.43 2.87 23.88
C ILE A 158 9.83 4.17 24.59
N GLU A 159 10.86 4.12 25.43
CA GLU A 159 11.38 5.31 26.12
C GLU A 159 11.89 6.37 25.13
N SER A 160 12.48 5.95 24.02
CA SER A 160 12.96 6.82 22.94
C SER A 160 11.85 7.36 22.02
N GLY A 161 10.60 6.92 22.19
CA GLY A 161 9.46 7.45 21.45
C GLY A 161 8.91 6.57 20.32
N MET A 162 9.17 5.26 20.33
CA MET A 162 8.43 4.32 19.50
C MET A 162 6.93 4.35 19.87
N ASN A 163 6.05 4.54 18.88
CA ASN A 163 4.60 4.51 19.08
C ASN A 163 4.01 3.16 18.71
N VAL A 164 4.55 2.52 17.68
CA VAL A 164 4.00 1.29 17.14
C VAL A 164 5.10 0.26 16.98
N ILE A 165 4.92 -0.90 17.58
CA ILE A 165 5.73 -2.06 17.25
C ILE A 165 5.08 -2.79 16.07
N ARG A 166 5.86 -3.10 15.04
CA ARG A 166 5.43 -3.88 13.89
C ARG A 166 5.97 -5.30 13.98
N ILE A 167 5.06 -6.27 14.00
CA ILE A 167 5.35 -7.70 13.93
C ILE A 167 5.06 -8.16 12.50
N ASN A 168 6.08 -8.62 11.79
CA ASN A 168 5.94 -9.11 10.42
C ASN A 168 5.59 -10.61 10.42
N CYS A 169 4.32 -10.95 10.18
CA CYS A 169 3.80 -12.31 10.25
C CYS A 169 4.25 -13.19 9.07
N ALA A 170 4.92 -12.62 8.06
CA ALA A 170 5.60 -13.39 7.02
C ALA A 170 6.77 -14.22 7.57
N HIS A 171 7.21 -13.94 8.80
CA HIS A 171 8.26 -14.63 9.51
C HIS A 171 7.80 -15.04 10.91
N ASP A 172 8.46 -16.06 11.44
CA ASP A 172 8.21 -16.60 12.78
C ASP A 172 6.76 -17.09 12.97
N GLY A 173 6.30 -17.20 14.21
CA GLY A 173 4.98 -17.71 14.55
C GLY A 173 4.49 -17.22 15.91
N PRO A 174 3.29 -17.64 16.34
CA PRO A 174 2.59 -17.11 17.52
C PRO A 174 3.43 -17.06 18.81
N GLU A 175 4.29 -18.05 19.05
CA GLU A 175 5.15 -18.07 20.24
C GLU A 175 6.13 -16.88 20.28
N VAL A 176 6.71 -16.51 19.14
CA VAL A 176 7.64 -15.37 19.05
C VAL A 176 6.87 -14.06 19.13
N TRP A 177 5.73 -13.98 18.44
CA TRP A 177 4.90 -12.78 18.44
C TRP A 177 4.36 -12.48 19.84
N GLN A 178 3.93 -13.50 20.58
CA GLN A 178 3.48 -13.36 21.96
C GLN A 178 4.56 -12.80 22.87
N LYS A 179 5.81 -13.29 22.76
CA LYS A 179 6.94 -12.77 23.54
C LYS A 179 7.19 -11.28 23.27
N ILE A 180 7.09 -10.85 22.02
CA ILE A 180 7.20 -9.42 21.66
C ILE A 180 6.08 -8.63 22.33
N ILE A 181 4.84 -9.10 22.24
CA ILE A 181 3.67 -8.45 22.83
C ILE A 181 3.80 -8.36 24.35
N ASP A 182 4.18 -9.45 25.02
CA ASP A 182 4.35 -9.50 26.48
C ASP A 182 5.42 -8.50 26.95
N ASN A 183 6.54 -8.41 26.22
CA ASN A 183 7.59 -7.44 26.50
C ASN A 183 7.11 -6.00 26.31
N VAL A 184 6.30 -5.72 25.28
CA VAL A 184 5.68 -4.40 25.11
C VAL A 184 4.75 -4.09 26.27
N ARG A 185 3.81 -4.97 26.62
CA ARG A 185 2.87 -4.74 27.74
C ARG A 185 3.60 -4.54 29.07
N LYS A 186 4.68 -5.30 29.31
CA LYS A 186 5.55 -5.12 30.47
C LYS A 186 6.24 -3.75 30.46
N ALA A 187 6.76 -3.31 29.32
CA ALA A 187 7.42 -2.02 29.20
C ALA A 187 6.44 -0.85 29.34
N GLU A 188 5.22 -0.96 28.83
CA GLU A 188 4.16 0.03 29.05
C GLU A 188 3.83 0.17 30.55
N ALA A 189 3.68 -0.94 31.27
CA ALA A 189 3.40 -0.94 32.70
C ALA A 189 4.52 -0.30 33.54
N GLU A 190 5.78 -0.46 33.14
CA GLU A 190 6.93 0.08 33.87
C GLU A 190 7.22 1.55 33.53
N THR A 191 7.06 1.94 32.26
CA THR A 191 7.43 3.29 31.78
C THR A 191 6.27 4.28 31.82
N GLY A 192 5.03 3.79 31.86
CA GLY A 192 3.82 4.60 31.72
C GLY A 192 3.57 5.12 30.30
N LYS A 193 4.41 4.76 29.32
CA LYS A 193 4.25 5.14 27.91
C LYS A 193 3.52 4.04 27.14
N THR A 194 2.65 4.41 26.22
CA THR A 194 1.88 3.45 25.40
C THR A 194 2.59 3.10 24.10
N CYS A 195 2.43 1.85 23.63
CA CYS A 195 2.88 1.36 22.35
C CYS A 195 1.83 0.43 21.70
N LYS A 196 1.38 0.80 20.51
CA LYS A 196 0.44 0.01 19.70
C LYS A 196 1.13 -1.17 19.06
N VAL A 197 0.43 -2.30 18.96
CA VAL A 197 0.90 -3.50 18.27
C VAL A 197 0.29 -3.54 16.87
N SER A 198 1.13 -3.44 15.85
CA SER A 198 0.76 -3.67 14.45
C SER A 198 1.21 -5.05 14.01
N MET A 199 0.26 -5.90 13.61
CA MET A 199 0.55 -7.20 13.01
C MET A 199 0.38 -7.12 11.50
N ASP A 200 1.48 -7.30 10.78
CA ASP A 200 1.55 -7.24 9.32
C ASP A 200 1.42 -8.62 8.71
N ILE A 201 0.25 -8.91 8.14
CA ILE A 201 -0.02 -10.19 7.49
C ILE A 201 0.67 -10.25 6.12
N ALA A 202 1.18 -11.43 5.79
CA ALA A 202 2.11 -11.61 4.68
C ALA A 202 1.45 -11.34 3.32
N GLY A 203 0.19 -11.76 3.17
CA GLY A 203 -0.51 -11.75 1.90
C GLY A 203 0.09 -12.72 0.88
N PRO A 204 -0.36 -12.67 -0.39
CA PRO A 204 0.05 -13.60 -1.45
C PRO A 204 1.43 -13.24 -2.02
N LYS A 205 2.48 -13.32 -1.19
CA LYS A 205 3.86 -13.11 -1.62
C LYS A 205 4.46 -14.38 -2.19
N ALA A 206 4.69 -14.38 -3.50
CA ALA A 206 5.36 -15.48 -4.18
C ALA A 206 6.85 -15.51 -3.81
N ARG A 207 7.35 -16.71 -3.52
CA ARG A 207 8.75 -16.97 -3.20
C ARG A 207 9.22 -18.23 -3.91
N VAL A 208 10.53 -18.37 -4.00
CA VAL A 208 11.16 -19.63 -4.38
C VAL A 208 11.16 -20.57 -3.18
N ASN A 209 10.45 -21.69 -3.25
CA ASN A 209 10.41 -22.68 -2.15
C ASN A 209 11.42 -23.82 -2.33
N TRP A 210 11.84 -24.12 -3.56
CA TRP A 210 12.92 -25.08 -3.85
C TRP A 210 13.61 -24.76 -5.17
N VAL A 211 14.85 -25.26 -5.32
CA VAL A 211 15.64 -25.14 -6.55
C VAL A 211 16.29 -26.49 -6.83
N LEU A 212 16.14 -26.99 -8.06
CA LEU A 212 16.77 -28.21 -8.54
C LEU A 212 17.63 -27.91 -9.75
N SER A 213 18.88 -28.37 -9.72
CA SER A 213 19.85 -28.19 -10.82
C SER A 213 20.62 -29.47 -11.06
N ALA A 214 20.65 -29.93 -12.32
CA ALA A 214 21.36 -31.15 -12.71
C ALA A 214 22.89 -31.02 -12.58
N ARG A 215 23.45 -29.81 -12.71
CA ARG A 215 24.90 -29.57 -12.81
C ARG A 215 25.54 -28.90 -11.59
N ARG A 216 24.84 -28.83 -10.44
CA ARG A 216 25.22 -27.95 -9.30
C ARG A 216 25.44 -26.49 -9.72
N ARG A 217 24.82 -26.05 -10.83
CA ARG A 217 24.89 -24.69 -11.36
C ARG A 217 23.50 -24.07 -11.23
N ASP A 218 23.12 -23.76 -10.00
CA ASP A 218 21.97 -22.90 -9.69
C ASP A 218 22.27 -21.41 -9.94
N ARG A 219 23.31 -21.12 -10.72
CA ARG A 219 23.73 -19.77 -11.10
C ARG A 219 23.23 -19.46 -12.51
N VAL A 220 22.49 -18.37 -12.63
CA VAL A 220 21.93 -17.91 -13.91
C VAL A 220 22.63 -16.64 -14.39
N THR A 221 22.87 -16.55 -15.69
CA THR A 221 23.36 -15.37 -16.41
C THR A 221 22.31 -14.91 -17.42
N VAL A 222 22.50 -13.74 -18.03
CA VAL A 222 21.68 -13.33 -19.19
C VAL A 222 21.72 -14.43 -20.26
N GLY A 223 20.56 -14.76 -20.81
CA GLY A 223 20.36 -15.85 -21.77
C GLY A 223 20.06 -17.22 -21.15
N THR A 224 20.33 -17.42 -19.85
CA THR A 224 19.99 -18.67 -19.15
C THR A 224 18.48 -18.84 -19.11
N SER A 225 18.00 -20.06 -19.36
CA SER A 225 16.59 -20.43 -19.21
C SER A 225 16.43 -21.37 -18.01
N TYR A 226 15.34 -21.22 -17.29
CA TYR A 226 14.94 -22.12 -16.20
C TYR A 226 13.44 -22.33 -16.23
N PHE A 227 13.00 -23.47 -15.71
CA PHE A 227 11.57 -23.79 -15.61
C PHE A 227 11.05 -23.41 -14.22
N LEU A 228 10.04 -22.55 -14.17
CA LEU A 228 9.36 -22.15 -12.95
C LEU A 228 8.10 -23.02 -12.78
N CYS A 229 8.12 -23.89 -11.77
CA CYS A 229 7.19 -24.99 -11.59
C CYS A 229 6.05 -24.65 -10.62
N LYS A 230 4.89 -25.26 -10.87
CA LYS A 230 3.72 -25.24 -9.99
C LYS A 230 3.82 -26.22 -8.82
N LYS A 231 4.43 -27.39 -9.04
CA LYS A 231 4.49 -28.49 -8.07
C LYS A 231 5.94 -28.86 -7.81
N MET A 232 6.21 -29.43 -6.63
CA MET A 232 7.52 -29.94 -6.31
C MET A 232 7.90 -31.06 -7.28
N GLU A 233 9.11 -30.94 -7.81
CA GLU A 233 9.72 -31.89 -8.72
C GLU A 233 10.81 -32.65 -8.00
N THR A 234 11.10 -33.87 -8.44
CA THR A 234 12.15 -34.71 -7.85
C THR A 234 13.33 -34.95 -8.79
N SER A 235 13.17 -34.61 -10.07
CA SER A 235 14.19 -34.80 -11.10
C SER A 235 14.20 -33.66 -12.11
N VAL A 236 15.35 -33.55 -12.78
CA VAL A 236 15.60 -32.59 -13.84
C VAL A 236 15.86 -33.38 -15.12
N GLU A 237 14.98 -33.25 -16.11
CA GLU A 237 15.16 -33.84 -17.45
C GLU A 237 16.07 -32.96 -18.31
N ALA A 238 16.64 -33.52 -19.38
CA ALA A 238 17.71 -32.90 -20.16
C ALA A 238 17.35 -31.56 -20.83
N GLU A 239 16.07 -31.29 -21.10
CA GLU A 239 15.64 -30.05 -21.77
C GLU A 239 15.60 -28.81 -20.85
N ASN A 240 15.58 -28.99 -19.52
CA ASN A 240 15.54 -27.89 -18.56
C ASN A 240 16.44 -28.16 -17.35
N GLU A 241 17.75 -27.91 -17.47
CA GLU A 241 18.76 -28.23 -16.44
C GLU A 241 18.60 -27.50 -15.08
N LEU A 242 17.62 -26.60 -14.97
CA LEU A 242 17.31 -25.82 -13.78
C LEU A 242 15.78 -25.66 -13.63
N LYS A 243 15.24 -26.25 -12.56
CA LYS A 243 13.84 -26.12 -12.14
C LYS A 243 13.76 -25.34 -10.83
N VAL A 244 12.74 -24.49 -10.71
CA VAL A 244 12.54 -23.60 -9.57
C VAL A 244 11.08 -23.70 -9.14
N GLY A 245 10.81 -23.91 -7.86
CA GLY A 245 9.45 -23.95 -7.35
C GLY A 245 8.91 -22.57 -7.01
N CYS A 246 7.64 -22.32 -7.34
CA CYS A 246 6.91 -21.15 -6.88
C CYS A 246 6.05 -21.51 -5.65
N SER A 247 6.15 -20.74 -4.57
CA SER A 247 5.31 -20.93 -3.36
C SER A 247 3.84 -20.60 -3.60
N LEU A 248 3.52 -19.83 -4.64
CA LEU A 248 2.15 -19.48 -5.07
C LEU A 248 1.96 -19.89 -6.53
N PRO A 249 1.76 -21.18 -6.79
CA PRO A 249 1.77 -21.71 -8.15
C PRO A 249 0.61 -21.21 -9.02
N GLN A 250 -0.50 -20.78 -8.41
CA GLN A 250 -1.68 -20.26 -9.13
C GLN A 250 -1.37 -18.97 -9.91
N ILE A 251 -0.28 -18.27 -9.55
CA ILE A 251 0.20 -17.10 -10.31
C ILE A 251 0.61 -17.48 -11.72
N LEU A 252 1.18 -18.67 -11.88
CA LEU A 252 1.75 -19.11 -13.15
C LEU A 252 0.67 -19.27 -14.22
N ASP A 253 -0.59 -19.54 -13.81
CA ASP A 253 -1.76 -19.62 -14.70
C ASP A 253 -2.14 -18.28 -15.35
N ASN A 254 -1.63 -17.16 -14.83
CA ASN A 254 -1.88 -15.83 -15.37
C ASN A 254 -0.74 -15.31 -16.24
N LEU A 255 0.37 -16.05 -16.33
CA LEU A 255 1.52 -15.66 -17.13
C LEU A 255 1.30 -16.01 -18.60
N LYS A 256 1.81 -15.15 -19.47
CA LYS A 256 1.79 -15.32 -20.92
C LYS A 256 3.22 -15.17 -21.44
N VAL A 257 3.46 -15.65 -22.66
CA VAL A 257 4.72 -15.34 -23.36
C VAL A 257 4.97 -13.82 -23.33
N GLY A 258 6.17 -13.43 -22.93
CA GLY A 258 6.58 -12.04 -22.72
C GLY A 258 6.30 -11.47 -21.33
N SER A 259 5.54 -12.15 -20.47
CA SER A 259 5.34 -11.74 -19.06
C SER A 259 6.69 -11.60 -18.36
N ARG A 260 6.84 -10.53 -17.57
CA ARG A 260 8.06 -10.27 -16.80
C ARG A 260 8.05 -11.07 -15.50
N VAL A 261 9.19 -11.64 -15.15
CA VAL A 261 9.43 -12.32 -13.88
C VAL A 261 10.65 -11.66 -13.23
N LEU A 262 10.46 -11.07 -12.05
CA LEU A 262 11.55 -10.52 -11.24
C LEU A 262 11.82 -11.45 -10.08
N TYR A 263 13.09 -11.73 -9.82
CA TYR A 263 13.54 -12.52 -8.69
C TYR A 263 14.39 -11.66 -7.76
N ASP A 264 14.15 -11.80 -6.44
CA ASP A 264 14.85 -11.10 -5.35
C ASP A 264 14.90 -9.59 -5.62
N ASP A 265 13.72 -8.96 -5.74
CA ASP A 265 13.55 -7.52 -5.99
C ASP A 265 14.27 -6.98 -7.24
N GLY A 266 14.36 -7.82 -8.29
CA GLY A 266 14.92 -7.42 -9.59
C GLY A 266 16.43 -7.64 -9.71
N VAL A 267 17.05 -8.28 -8.73
CA VAL A 267 18.43 -8.81 -8.79
C VAL A 267 18.63 -9.68 -10.04
N ILE A 268 17.57 -10.41 -10.43
CA ILE A 268 17.44 -11.10 -11.72
C ILE A 268 16.11 -10.67 -12.33
N GLU A 269 16.11 -10.33 -13.62
CA GLU A 269 14.89 -10.15 -14.41
C GLU A 269 14.88 -11.16 -15.55
N GLY A 270 13.71 -11.75 -15.81
CA GLY A 270 13.47 -12.62 -16.94
C GLY A 270 12.13 -12.35 -17.61
N LYS A 271 11.94 -13.00 -18.75
CA LYS A 271 10.69 -13.02 -19.50
C LYS A 271 10.27 -14.45 -19.76
N VAL A 272 8.97 -14.70 -19.67
CA VAL A 272 8.38 -15.99 -20.04
C VAL A 272 8.55 -16.21 -21.53
N GLU A 273 9.16 -17.33 -21.90
CA GLU A 273 9.38 -17.73 -23.29
C GLU A 273 8.29 -18.67 -23.79
N SER A 274 7.90 -19.62 -22.93
CA SER A 274 6.84 -20.58 -23.22
C SER A 274 6.07 -20.91 -21.95
N VAL A 275 4.82 -21.31 -22.14
CA VAL A 275 3.90 -21.74 -21.09
C VAL A 275 3.65 -23.23 -21.28
N ALA A 276 3.71 -23.97 -20.19
CA ALA A 276 3.40 -25.39 -20.13
C ALA A 276 2.32 -25.64 -19.07
N GLU A 277 1.77 -26.85 -19.02
CA GLU A 277 0.74 -27.22 -18.05
C GLU A 277 1.23 -27.05 -16.60
N ASP A 278 2.46 -27.51 -16.32
CA ASP A 278 3.03 -27.54 -14.97
C ASP A 278 3.88 -26.31 -14.60
N GLY A 279 3.94 -25.28 -15.46
CA GLY A 279 4.79 -24.12 -15.21
C GLY A 279 5.10 -23.27 -16.44
N VAL A 280 6.18 -22.50 -16.36
CA VAL A 280 6.63 -21.62 -17.45
C VAL A 280 8.15 -21.69 -17.63
N VAL A 281 8.62 -21.59 -18.87
CA VAL A 281 10.05 -21.40 -19.15
C VAL A 281 10.34 -19.90 -19.08
N VAL A 282 11.30 -19.51 -18.25
CA VAL A 282 11.73 -18.13 -18.08
C VAL A 282 13.14 -17.97 -18.60
N ARG A 283 13.34 -17.06 -19.56
CA ARG A 283 14.68 -16.63 -19.99
C ARG A 283 15.11 -15.40 -19.23
N VAL A 284 16.29 -15.47 -18.64
CA VAL A 284 16.92 -14.37 -17.93
C VAL A 284 17.36 -13.30 -18.94
N THR A 285 16.83 -12.09 -18.78
CA THR A 285 17.13 -10.93 -19.62
C THR A 285 18.08 -9.95 -18.93
N LYS A 286 18.16 -9.98 -17.59
CA LYS A 286 19.03 -9.08 -16.82
C LYS A 286 19.47 -9.74 -15.52
N THR A 287 20.71 -9.47 -15.13
CA THR A 287 21.28 -9.83 -13.83
C THR A 287 22.11 -8.68 -13.31
N HIS A 288 22.07 -8.38 -12.01
CA HIS A 288 22.90 -7.31 -11.43
C HIS A 288 24.42 -7.60 -11.45
N ARG A 289 24.85 -8.86 -11.68
CA ARG A 289 26.26 -9.26 -11.78
C ARG A 289 26.56 -9.87 -13.16
N PRO A 290 27.66 -9.47 -13.83
CA PRO A 290 28.06 -10.06 -15.11
C PRO A 290 28.35 -11.56 -15.03
N ARG A 291 28.90 -12.02 -13.89
CA ARG A 291 29.20 -13.44 -13.65
C ARG A 291 27.97 -14.27 -13.25
N GLY A 292 26.75 -13.72 -13.35
CA GLY A 292 25.52 -14.39 -12.98
C GLY A 292 25.25 -14.43 -11.47
N VAL A 293 24.05 -14.89 -11.10
CA VAL A 293 23.51 -14.86 -9.74
C VAL A 293 22.97 -16.23 -9.37
N ARG A 294 23.21 -16.66 -8.13
CA ARG A 294 22.72 -17.94 -7.61
C ARG A 294 21.25 -17.83 -7.18
N LEU A 295 20.41 -18.71 -7.68
CA LEU A 295 19.05 -18.89 -7.19
C LEU A 295 19.10 -19.58 -5.82
N ARG A 296 18.25 -19.11 -4.91
CA ARG A 296 18.18 -19.49 -3.51
C ARG A 296 16.71 -19.59 -3.11
N VAL A 297 16.44 -20.46 -2.16
CA VAL A 297 15.13 -20.54 -1.51
C VAL A 297 14.83 -19.26 -0.73
N ASP A 298 13.55 -19.07 -0.42
CA ASP A 298 12.94 -17.95 0.28
C ASP A 298 13.05 -16.57 -0.40
N LYS A 299 13.63 -16.52 -1.61
CA LYS A 299 13.72 -15.30 -2.40
C LYS A 299 12.40 -14.95 -3.08
N GLY A 300 12.06 -13.66 -3.07
CA GLY A 300 10.79 -13.16 -3.60
C GLY A 300 10.70 -13.29 -5.12
N LEU A 301 9.50 -13.56 -5.62
CA LEU A 301 9.14 -13.54 -7.03
C LEU A 301 8.07 -12.45 -7.24
N ASN A 302 8.30 -11.58 -8.23
CA ASN A 302 7.34 -10.54 -8.61
C ASN A 302 7.03 -10.63 -10.11
N PHE A 303 5.79 -10.31 -10.48
CA PHE A 303 5.30 -10.48 -11.86
C PHE A 303 4.69 -9.17 -12.41
N PRO A 304 5.51 -8.12 -12.65
CA PRO A 304 5.03 -6.80 -13.05
C PRO A 304 4.18 -6.85 -14.32
N GLY A 305 3.09 -6.06 -14.32
CA GLY A 305 2.17 -5.99 -15.47
C GLY A 305 1.24 -7.20 -15.62
N THR A 306 1.38 -8.23 -14.78
CA THR A 306 0.47 -9.38 -14.78
C THR A 306 -0.73 -9.10 -13.89
N LYS A 307 -1.94 -9.25 -14.44
CA LYS A 307 -3.18 -9.19 -13.65
C LYS A 307 -3.35 -10.50 -12.88
N LEU A 308 -2.93 -10.50 -11.62
CA LEU A 308 -3.05 -11.66 -10.73
C LEU A 308 -4.46 -11.70 -10.13
N ARG A 309 -5.21 -12.75 -10.45
CA ARG A 309 -6.52 -13.03 -9.85
C ARG A 309 -6.35 -13.97 -8.66
N LEU A 310 -5.64 -13.50 -7.65
CA LEU A 310 -5.45 -14.25 -6.41
C LEU A 310 -6.28 -13.64 -5.28
N PRO A 311 -6.77 -14.48 -4.34
CA PRO A 311 -7.20 -14.00 -3.04
C PRO A 311 -6.10 -13.14 -2.41
N VAL A 312 -6.50 -12.01 -1.80
CA VAL A 312 -5.56 -11.12 -1.10
C VAL A 312 -5.22 -11.66 0.29
N ILE A 313 -6.07 -12.55 0.84
CA ILE A 313 -5.86 -13.29 2.08
C ILE A 313 -5.56 -14.74 1.71
N THR A 314 -4.45 -15.28 2.20
CA THR A 314 -4.08 -16.69 2.04
C THR A 314 -4.56 -17.53 3.23
N GLU A 315 -4.57 -18.86 3.12
CA GLU A 315 -4.89 -19.76 4.24
C GLU A 315 -3.99 -19.53 5.46
N LYS A 316 -2.71 -19.19 5.24
CA LYS A 316 -1.80 -18.80 6.31
C LYS A 316 -2.25 -17.48 6.96
N ASP A 317 -2.63 -16.49 6.16
CA ASP A 317 -3.08 -15.21 6.70
C ASP A 317 -4.36 -15.39 7.55
N GLU A 318 -5.28 -16.29 7.17
CA GLU A 318 -6.45 -16.62 8.00
C GLU A 318 -6.04 -17.17 9.38
N GLN A 319 -5.06 -18.07 9.43
CA GLN A 319 -4.51 -18.60 10.68
C GLN A 319 -3.77 -17.52 11.50
N ASP A 320 -2.99 -16.66 10.83
CA ASP A 320 -2.31 -15.55 11.49
C ASP A 320 -3.33 -14.55 12.08
N LEU A 321 -4.44 -14.31 11.39
CA LEU A 321 -5.52 -13.41 11.82
C LEU A 321 -6.24 -13.90 13.09
N ASP A 322 -6.40 -15.21 13.28
CA ASP A 322 -6.97 -15.79 14.52
C ASP A 322 -6.15 -15.43 15.77
N PHE A 323 -4.84 -15.28 15.61
CA PHE A 323 -3.96 -14.75 16.65
C PHE A 323 -4.04 -13.22 16.68
N ALA A 324 -3.86 -12.56 15.53
CA ALA A 324 -3.74 -11.11 15.46
C ALA A 324 -4.99 -10.38 16.00
N VAL A 325 -6.19 -10.87 15.74
CA VAL A 325 -7.45 -10.24 16.22
C VAL A 325 -7.54 -10.14 17.75
N LYS A 326 -6.80 -10.97 18.48
CA LYS A 326 -6.79 -10.99 19.96
C LYS A 326 -5.73 -10.07 20.56
N HIS A 327 -4.72 -9.69 19.78
CA HIS A 327 -3.50 -9.07 20.31
C HIS A 327 -3.11 -7.76 19.62
N ALA A 328 -3.48 -7.58 18.36
CA ALA A 328 -3.09 -6.44 17.55
C ALA A 328 -4.04 -5.25 17.79
N ASP A 329 -3.45 -4.06 17.90
CA ASP A 329 -4.16 -2.79 17.79
C ASP A 329 -4.40 -2.43 16.31
N ILE A 330 -3.47 -2.83 15.42
CA ILE A 330 -3.50 -2.54 13.98
C ILE A 330 -3.24 -3.83 13.20
N ILE A 331 -4.04 -4.09 12.17
CA ILE A 331 -3.72 -5.08 11.15
C ILE A 331 -3.16 -4.37 9.92
N SER A 332 -1.89 -4.60 9.62
CA SER A 332 -1.28 -4.13 8.38
C SER A 332 -1.49 -5.17 7.29
N PHE A 333 -2.13 -4.77 6.21
CA PHE A 333 -2.55 -5.69 5.16
C PHE A 333 -1.75 -5.48 3.87
N SER A 334 -0.93 -6.47 3.52
CA SER A 334 -0.09 -6.46 2.34
C SER A 334 -0.88 -6.76 1.04
N PHE A 335 -0.42 -6.20 -0.08
CA PHE A 335 -0.94 -6.48 -1.44
C PHE A 335 -2.43 -6.13 -1.72
N ILE A 336 -2.98 -5.13 -1.02
CA ILE A 336 -4.34 -4.62 -1.29
C ILE A 336 -4.51 -4.27 -2.77
N LYS A 337 -5.58 -4.81 -3.38
CA LYS A 337 -6.04 -4.54 -4.74
C LYS A 337 -7.54 -4.25 -4.71
N ASN A 338 -8.00 -3.39 -5.62
CA ASN A 338 -9.42 -3.05 -5.81
C ASN A 338 -10.04 -3.81 -6.98
#